data_AF-A0A7Y2AWI6-F1
#
_entry.id   AF-A0A7Y2AWI6-F1
#
_cell.length_a   1.000
_cell.length_b   1.000
_cell.length_c   1.000
_cell.angle_alpha   90.00
_cell.angle_beta   90.00
_cell.angle_gamma   90.00
#
_symmetry.space_group_name_H-M   'P 1'
#
loop_
_entity.id
_entity.type
_entity.pdbx_description
1 polymer ?
#
loop_
_entity_poly.entity_id
_entity_poly.type
_entity_poly.pdbx_seq_one_letter_code
_entity_poly.pdbx_strand_id
1 'polypeptide(L)'
;MKWCFVASTLMLLASCSREANQPPEPAADIGAGKAIADTECIDCHGADGHGVAPGIPQLSAQPADYLLASLQAYQSGERTHAALRDLTNHMNDADMVNVSAYYASLSPPEQPATIHDKMTSYEEGEQIAKACVSCHGESGNSVIAGIPSLAGQQPLYFIAATQAYLTGIRDIETMEKSLRGLSRTDIEKLALYYASQVPDAHQAPENGDPEAGMVLSAQCGGCHGGGGVSHDAATPSLAGQDPLYLANAAKAYRGHVRHHDVMFADKSDEDIANIAAYYAIQQPRAAEDEPISAAKLSRSCDRCHGPGIDSPNLATPRLNGQDRDYLIMALRAYRDDKRHSTTMHKMSLPYSDTMIESLATLYSSREAR
;
A
#
# COMPACT_ATOMS: atom_id res chain seq x y z
N MET A 1 -58.21 -20.27 -56.89
CA MET A 1 -59.00 -19.07 -56.52
C MET A 1 -58.03 -17.90 -56.39
N LYS A 2 -58.43 -16.72 -56.89
CA LYS A 2 -57.60 -15.55 -57.20
C LYS A 2 -56.90 -14.94 -55.97
N TRP A 3 -55.67 -14.49 -56.19
CA TRP A 3 -54.91 -13.59 -55.31
C TRP A 3 -55.44 -12.16 -55.46
N CYS A 4 -55.51 -11.39 -54.37
CA CYS A 4 -55.63 -9.93 -54.39
C CYS A 4 -54.66 -9.30 -53.40
N PHE A 5 -53.87 -8.38 -53.94
CA PHE A 5 -52.87 -7.54 -53.28
C PHE A 5 -53.52 -6.53 -52.32
N VAL A 6 -52.82 -6.21 -51.23
CA VAL A 6 -52.93 -4.90 -50.56
C VAL A 6 -51.53 -4.34 -50.39
N ALA A 7 -51.28 -3.21 -51.06
CA ALA A 7 -50.06 -2.43 -50.96
C ALA A 7 -50.10 -1.57 -49.69
N SER A 8 -49.07 -1.67 -48.84
CA SER A 8 -48.90 -0.80 -47.68
C SER A 8 -47.93 0.32 -48.01
N THR A 9 -48.43 1.55 -47.87
CA THR A 9 -47.76 2.82 -48.13
C THR A 9 -46.73 3.13 -47.04
N LEU A 10 -45.51 3.49 -47.46
CA LEU A 10 -44.40 3.94 -46.63
C LEU A 10 -44.63 5.41 -46.21
N MET A 11 -44.61 5.71 -44.91
CA MET A 11 -44.58 7.08 -44.37
C MET A 11 -43.22 7.31 -43.69
N LEU A 12 -42.36 8.10 -44.33
CA LEU A 12 -41.09 8.58 -43.74
C LEU A 12 -41.37 9.89 -42.98
N LEU A 13 -41.22 9.87 -41.66
CA LEU A 13 -41.13 11.07 -40.84
C LEU A 13 -39.65 11.50 -40.78
N ALA A 14 -39.34 12.60 -41.47
CA ALA A 14 -38.05 13.28 -41.33
C ALA A 14 -38.04 14.08 -40.02
N SER A 15 -37.36 13.58 -38.99
CA SER A 15 -36.95 14.40 -37.84
C SER A 15 -35.65 15.12 -38.18
N CYS A 16 -35.69 16.45 -38.24
CA CYS A 16 -34.50 17.28 -38.23
C CYS A 16 -33.94 17.32 -36.80
N SER A 17 -32.88 16.57 -36.53
CA SER A 17 -32.03 16.83 -35.36
C SER A 17 -31.23 18.11 -35.61
N ARG A 18 -31.34 19.07 -34.69
CA ARG A 18 -30.38 20.16 -34.56
C ARG A 18 -29.17 19.60 -33.82
N GLU A 19 -28.09 19.31 -34.53
CA GLU A 19 -26.75 19.18 -33.94
C GLU A 19 -26.42 20.51 -33.23
N ALA A 20 -26.17 20.45 -31.92
CA ALA A 20 -25.60 21.56 -31.18
C ALA A 20 -24.13 21.71 -31.62
N ASN A 21 -23.84 22.81 -32.31
CA ASN A 21 -22.50 23.17 -32.76
C ASN A 21 -21.70 23.65 -31.53
N GLN A 22 -20.98 22.74 -30.85
CA GLN A 22 -19.98 23.13 -29.87
C GLN A 22 -18.79 23.77 -30.61
N PRO A 23 -18.26 24.92 -30.17
CA PRO A 23 -17.04 25.48 -30.73
C PRO A 23 -15.91 24.44 -30.66
N PRO A 24 -15.05 24.33 -31.69
CA PRO A 24 -13.89 23.45 -31.62
C PRO A 24 -13.04 23.86 -30.42
N GLU A 25 -12.63 22.88 -29.61
CA GLU A 25 -11.63 23.12 -28.57
C GLU A 25 -10.40 23.78 -29.21
N PRO A 26 -9.87 24.86 -28.61
CA PRO A 26 -8.68 25.51 -29.13
C PRO A 26 -7.54 24.48 -29.16
N ALA A 27 -6.90 24.34 -30.32
CA ALA A 27 -5.76 23.45 -30.48
C ALA A 27 -4.65 23.87 -29.51
N ALA A 28 -4.06 22.90 -28.80
CA ALA A 28 -3.03 23.17 -27.80
C ALA A 28 -1.78 23.84 -28.41
N ASP A 29 -1.26 24.85 -27.72
CA ASP A 29 -0.01 25.54 -28.05
C ASP A 29 1.14 25.02 -27.18
N ILE A 30 1.95 24.12 -27.75
CA ILE A 30 3.12 23.52 -27.09
C ILE A 30 4.15 24.59 -26.68
N GLY A 31 4.29 25.68 -27.46
CA GLY A 31 5.24 26.74 -27.16
C GLY A 31 4.82 27.55 -25.93
N ALA A 32 3.53 27.89 -25.83
CA ALA A 32 2.96 28.50 -24.64
C ALA A 32 3.06 27.57 -23.42
N GLY A 33 2.80 26.27 -23.61
CA GLY A 33 2.94 25.25 -22.56
C GLY A 33 4.36 25.15 -22.03
N LYS A 34 5.37 25.19 -22.92
CA LYS A 34 6.78 25.20 -22.54
C LYS A 34 7.13 26.42 -21.69
N ALA A 35 6.66 27.61 -22.06
CA ALA A 35 6.98 28.83 -21.32
C ALA A 35 6.47 28.79 -19.87
N ILE A 36 5.28 28.20 -19.66
CA ILE A 36 4.74 27.96 -18.31
C ILE A 36 5.57 26.88 -17.59
N ALA A 37 5.89 25.77 -18.26
CA ALA A 37 6.69 24.71 -17.66
C ALA A 37 8.07 25.18 -17.19
N ASP A 38 8.74 26.02 -17.98
CA ASP A 38 10.05 26.60 -17.68
C ASP A 38 10.05 27.53 -16.45
N THR A 39 8.89 28.06 -16.07
CA THR A 39 8.76 29.04 -14.98
C THR A 39 8.11 28.46 -13.72
N GLU A 40 7.13 27.57 -13.89
CA GLU A 40 6.29 27.08 -12.79
C GLU A 40 6.52 25.60 -12.46
N CYS A 41 7.09 24.81 -13.37
CA CYS A 41 7.14 23.34 -13.23
C CYS A 41 8.56 22.77 -13.11
N ILE A 42 9.55 23.42 -13.74
CA ILE A 42 10.91 22.91 -13.93
C ILE A 42 11.65 22.61 -12.62
N ASP A 43 11.42 23.40 -11.57
CA ASP A 43 12.11 23.27 -10.28
C ASP A 43 11.83 21.93 -9.58
N CYS A 44 10.69 21.31 -9.89
CA CYS A 44 10.32 20.00 -9.37
C CYS A 44 10.36 18.92 -10.45
N HIS A 45 9.80 19.18 -11.63
CA HIS A 45 9.63 18.16 -12.65
C HIS A 45 10.80 18.06 -13.64
N GLY A 46 11.78 18.97 -13.56
CA GLY A 46 12.92 19.00 -14.49
C GLY A 46 12.55 19.53 -15.87
N ALA A 47 13.56 19.93 -16.64
CA ALA A 47 13.39 20.47 -17.99
C ALA A 47 12.90 19.42 -18.99
N ASP A 48 13.21 18.16 -18.69
CA ASP A 48 12.83 16.96 -19.43
C ASP A 48 11.55 16.32 -18.90
N GLY A 49 10.98 16.81 -17.79
CA GLY A 49 9.78 16.27 -17.18
C GLY A 49 10.00 14.94 -16.43
N HIS A 50 11.23 14.58 -16.07
CA HIS A 50 11.55 13.33 -15.39
C HIS A 50 11.44 13.36 -13.86
N GLY A 51 11.28 14.54 -13.27
CA GLY A 51 11.35 14.73 -11.82
C GLY A 51 12.78 14.88 -11.32
N VAL A 52 12.98 15.76 -10.34
CA VAL A 52 14.33 16.06 -9.80
C VAL A 52 14.66 15.34 -8.49
N ALA A 53 13.68 14.68 -7.87
CA ALA A 53 13.83 14.02 -6.58
C ALA A 53 12.83 12.85 -6.40
N PRO A 54 13.12 11.87 -5.53
CA PRO A 54 12.18 10.79 -5.23
C PRO A 54 10.83 11.31 -4.76
N GLY A 55 9.75 10.71 -5.24
CA GLY A 55 8.38 11.11 -4.95
C GLY A 55 7.84 12.21 -5.87
N ILE A 56 8.68 12.85 -6.69
CA ILE A 56 8.23 13.78 -7.71
C ILE A 56 7.88 12.99 -8.99
N PRO A 57 6.65 13.08 -9.49
CA PRO A 57 6.27 12.29 -10.65
C PRO A 57 6.93 12.79 -11.93
N GLN A 58 7.29 11.84 -12.78
CA GLN A 58 7.58 12.06 -14.18
C GLN A 58 6.30 12.45 -14.92
N LEU A 59 6.37 13.55 -15.67
CA LEU A 59 5.32 14.09 -16.52
C LEU A 59 5.54 13.79 -18.01
N SER A 60 6.79 13.57 -18.42
CA SER A 60 7.11 13.34 -19.84
C SER A 60 6.41 12.10 -20.41
N ALA A 61 5.91 12.24 -21.64
CA ALA A 61 5.16 11.23 -22.38
C ALA A 61 3.88 10.71 -21.67
N GLN A 62 3.43 11.35 -20.58
CA GLN A 62 2.13 11.03 -20.01
C GLN A 62 1.01 11.49 -20.96
N PRO A 63 -0.14 10.80 -20.97
CA PRO A 63 -1.28 11.21 -21.79
C PRO A 63 -1.73 12.64 -21.44
N ALA A 64 -1.93 13.48 -22.46
CA ALA A 64 -2.27 14.89 -22.26
C ALA A 64 -3.61 15.06 -21.53
N ASP A 65 -4.57 14.17 -21.78
CA ASP A 65 -5.86 14.11 -21.09
C ASP A 65 -5.71 13.75 -19.60
N TYR A 66 -4.80 12.82 -19.26
CA TYR A 66 -4.45 12.52 -17.87
C TYR A 66 -3.78 13.69 -17.15
N LEU A 67 -2.87 14.38 -17.82
CA LEU A 67 -2.22 15.57 -17.26
C LEU A 67 -3.23 16.70 -17.03
N LEU A 68 -4.11 16.95 -18.01
CA LEU A 68 -5.16 17.96 -17.92
C LEU A 68 -6.14 17.64 -16.78
N ALA A 69 -6.64 16.40 -16.73
CA ALA A 69 -7.52 15.95 -15.65
C ALA A 69 -6.85 16.05 -14.28
N SER A 70 -5.54 15.78 -14.20
CA SER A 70 -4.78 15.93 -12.96
C SER A 70 -4.69 17.40 -12.51
N LEU A 71 -4.39 18.33 -13.42
CA LEU A 71 -4.34 19.76 -13.12
C LEU A 71 -5.72 20.28 -12.68
N GLN A 72 -6.79 19.91 -13.39
CA GLN A 72 -8.16 20.27 -13.04
C GLN A 72 -8.57 19.73 -11.65
N ALA A 73 -8.20 18.50 -11.31
CA ALA A 73 -8.45 17.94 -9.98
C ALA A 73 -7.64 18.67 -8.87
N TYR A 74 -6.43 19.11 -9.20
CA TYR A 74 -5.62 20.00 -8.35
C TYR A 74 -6.11 21.44 -8.32
N GLN A 75 -6.98 21.88 -9.22
CA GLN A 75 -7.63 23.18 -9.14
C GLN A 75 -8.93 23.09 -8.33
N SER A 76 -9.75 22.07 -8.57
CA SER A 76 -11.13 21.96 -8.06
C SER A 76 -11.27 21.61 -6.57
N GLY A 77 -10.39 20.77 -6.05
CA GLY A 77 -10.48 20.22 -4.71
C GLY A 77 -10.11 18.75 -4.66
N GLU A 78 -10.45 18.04 -5.73
CA GLU A 78 -10.57 16.58 -5.76
C GLU A 78 -9.24 15.85 -5.56
N ARG A 79 -8.13 16.45 -6.01
CA ARG A 79 -6.77 16.00 -5.70
C ARG A 79 -6.10 17.05 -4.82
N THR A 80 -5.52 16.61 -3.71
CA THR A 80 -4.96 17.49 -2.68
C THR A 80 -3.43 17.52 -2.75
N HIS A 81 -2.87 18.72 -2.95
CA HIS A 81 -1.45 19.02 -2.77
C HIS A 81 -1.30 20.55 -2.73
N ALA A 82 -0.79 21.13 -1.63
CA ALA A 82 -0.82 22.58 -1.42
C ALA A 82 -0.14 23.35 -2.56
N ALA A 83 1.10 22.99 -2.90
CA ALA A 83 1.84 23.67 -3.97
C ALA A 83 1.17 23.57 -5.35
N LEU A 84 0.50 22.45 -5.65
CA LEU A 84 -0.14 22.27 -6.97
C LEU A 84 -1.51 22.93 -7.01
N ARG A 85 -2.22 23.05 -5.88
CA ARG A 85 -3.43 23.87 -5.76
C ARG A 85 -3.09 25.34 -5.98
N ASP A 86 -2.05 25.83 -5.31
CA ASP A 86 -1.64 27.24 -5.45
C ASP A 86 -1.24 27.54 -6.90
N LEU A 87 -0.44 26.68 -7.52
CA LEU A 87 -0.04 26.81 -8.93
C LEU A 87 -1.25 26.80 -9.88
N THR A 88 -2.14 25.82 -9.76
CA THR A 88 -3.29 25.68 -10.67
C THR A 88 -4.36 26.76 -10.46
N ASN A 89 -4.46 27.40 -9.30
CA ASN A 89 -5.34 28.55 -9.07
C ASN A 89 -4.96 29.78 -9.91
N HIS A 90 -3.71 29.85 -10.38
CA HIS A 90 -3.22 30.91 -11.24
C HIS A 90 -3.29 30.56 -12.74
N MET A 91 -3.65 29.33 -13.09
CA MET A 91 -3.77 28.86 -14.47
C MET A 91 -5.22 28.96 -14.97
N ASN A 92 -5.39 29.39 -16.22
CA ASN A 92 -6.67 29.26 -16.92
C ASN A 92 -6.75 27.92 -17.68
N ASP A 93 -7.91 27.61 -18.28
CA ASP A 93 -8.12 26.35 -19.02
C ASP A 93 -7.12 26.17 -20.18
N ALA A 94 -6.81 27.23 -20.91
CA ALA A 94 -5.83 27.18 -22.00
C ALA A 94 -4.42 26.91 -21.47
N ASP A 95 -4.03 27.49 -20.33
CA ASP A 95 -2.73 27.23 -19.70
C ASP A 95 -2.60 25.73 -19.34
N MET A 96 -3.64 25.15 -18.73
CA MET A 96 -3.64 23.73 -18.35
C MET A 96 -3.59 22.80 -19.57
N VAL A 97 -4.33 23.12 -20.64
CA VAL A 97 -4.28 22.39 -21.92
C VAL A 97 -2.88 22.47 -22.53
N ASN A 98 -2.29 23.67 -22.57
CA ASN A 98 -0.98 23.90 -23.19
C ASN A 98 0.14 23.19 -22.45
N VAL A 99 0.19 23.28 -21.11
CA VAL A 99 1.20 22.57 -20.29
C VAL A 99 1.06 21.05 -20.41
N SER A 100 -0.19 20.55 -20.43
CA SER A 100 -0.45 19.12 -20.59
C SER A 100 0.04 18.60 -21.95
N ALA A 101 -0.23 19.35 -23.02
CA ALA A 101 0.26 19.03 -24.35
C ALA A 101 1.79 19.12 -24.46
N TYR A 102 2.42 20.09 -23.80
CA TYR A 102 3.88 20.21 -23.75
C TYR A 102 4.53 18.98 -23.14
N TYR A 103 4.14 18.58 -21.92
CA TYR A 103 4.73 17.40 -21.26
C TYR A 103 4.41 16.09 -21.99
N ALA A 104 3.21 15.96 -22.56
CA ALA A 104 2.86 14.81 -23.40
C ALA A 104 3.72 14.69 -24.66
N SER A 105 4.26 15.82 -25.16
CA SER A 105 5.14 15.84 -26.34
C SER A 105 6.60 15.51 -26.04
N LEU A 106 7.00 15.51 -24.76
CA LEU A 106 8.37 15.17 -24.36
C LEU A 106 8.61 13.66 -24.50
N SER A 107 9.86 13.31 -24.77
CA SER A 107 10.27 11.91 -24.83
C SER A 107 10.17 11.25 -23.45
N PRO A 108 9.76 9.97 -23.37
CA PRO A 108 9.90 9.21 -22.15
C PRO A 108 11.40 9.09 -21.78
N PRO A 109 11.73 8.89 -20.50
CA PRO A 109 13.12 8.70 -20.11
C PRO A 109 13.71 7.47 -20.80
N GLU A 110 14.91 7.64 -21.38
CA GLU A 110 15.65 6.58 -22.08
C GLU A 110 16.10 5.43 -21.15
N GLN A 111 16.07 5.66 -19.84
CA GLN A 111 16.36 4.66 -18.80
C GLN A 111 15.18 4.58 -17.84
N PRO A 112 14.79 3.38 -17.36
CA PRO A 112 13.86 3.27 -16.23
C PRO A 112 14.37 4.18 -15.11
N ALA A 113 13.50 5.00 -14.51
CA ALA A 113 13.84 5.93 -13.42
C ALA A 113 14.82 5.22 -12.49
N THR A 114 16.06 5.73 -12.43
CA THR A 114 17.26 4.99 -12.03
C THR A 114 16.93 3.80 -11.13
N ILE A 115 16.92 2.59 -11.69
CA ILE A 115 17.09 1.39 -10.88
C ILE A 115 18.50 1.55 -10.34
N HIS A 116 18.61 2.21 -9.19
CA HIS A 116 19.61 1.76 -8.27
C HIS A 116 19.38 0.25 -8.17
N ASP A 117 20.44 -0.51 -8.41
CA ASP A 117 20.63 -1.92 -8.08
C ASP A 117 20.42 -2.15 -6.57
N LYS A 118 19.29 -1.66 -6.07
CA LYS A 118 18.86 -1.56 -4.69
C LYS A 118 17.81 -2.63 -4.56
N MET A 119 18.15 -3.60 -3.73
CA MET A 119 17.25 -4.57 -3.15
C MET A 119 15.90 -3.93 -2.85
N THR A 120 14.83 -4.68 -3.12
CA THR A 120 13.48 -4.32 -2.70
C THR A 120 13.45 -4.12 -1.18
N SER A 121 12.49 -3.35 -0.66
CA SER A 121 12.34 -3.16 0.77
C SER A 121 12.11 -4.46 1.54
N TYR A 122 11.55 -5.49 0.88
CA TYR A 122 11.48 -6.85 1.41
C TYR A 122 12.87 -7.49 1.54
N GLU A 123 13.67 -7.47 0.47
CA GLU A 123 15.03 -8.02 0.46
C GLU A 123 15.95 -7.26 1.44
N GLU A 124 15.82 -5.94 1.54
CA GLU A 124 16.52 -5.15 2.55
C GLU A 124 16.09 -5.55 3.96
N GLY A 125 14.79 -5.76 4.18
CA GLY A 125 14.23 -6.27 5.42
C GLY A 125 14.78 -7.66 5.78
N GLU A 126 14.84 -8.58 4.81
CA GLU A 126 15.45 -9.91 4.96
C GLU A 126 16.92 -9.80 5.38
N GLN A 127 17.68 -8.90 4.76
CA GLN A 127 19.08 -8.70 5.09
C GLN A 127 19.27 -8.13 6.49
N ILE A 128 18.43 -7.19 6.93
CA ILE A 128 18.44 -6.65 8.29
C ILE A 128 18.04 -7.76 9.29
N ALA A 129 17.05 -8.59 8.95
CA ALA A 129 16.52 -9.65 9.79
C ALA A 129 17.57 -10.70 10.17
N LYS A 130 18.64 -10.86 9.39
CA LYS A 130 19.79 -11.75 9.72
C LYS A 130 20.39 -11.45 11.09
N ALA A 131 20.37 -10.19 11.54
CA ALA A 131 20.84 -9.81 12.87
C ALA A 131 19.90 -10.28 14.01
N CYS A 132 18.66 -10.62 13.70
CA CYS A 132 17.62 -11.01 14.66
C CYS A 132 17.52 -12.53 14.83
N VAL A 133 18.03 -13.31 13.87
CA VAL A 133 17.88 -14.78 13.78
C VAL A 133 18.41 -15.51 15.02
N SER A 134 19.47 -15.01 15.65
CA SER A 134 20.09 -15.65 16.82
C SER A 134 19.15 -15.79 18.02
N CYS A 135 18.11 -14.94 18.10
CA CYS A 135 17.09 -15.01 19.13
C CYS A 135 15.73 -15.39 18.57
N HIS A 136 15.32 -14.76 17.46
CA HIS A 136 13.97 -14.92 16.91
C HIS A 136 13.83 -16.09 15.92
N GLY A 137 14.90 -16.85 15.67
CA GLY A 137 14.91 -18.02 14.79
C GLY A 137 14.95 -17.69 13.30
N GLU A 138 15.16 -18.72 12.48
CA GLU A 138 15.12 -18.57 11.02
C GLU A 138 13.73 -18.14 10.56
N SER A 139 13.67 -17.19 9.63
CA SER A 139 12.42 -16.54 9.19
C SER A 139 11.57 -15.95 10.33
N GLY A 140 12.12 -15.76 11.54
CA GLY A 140 11.38 -15.25 12.69
C GLY A 140 10.53 -16.30 13.42
N ASN A 141 10.79 -17.59 13.23
CA ASN A 141 10.18 -18.67 14.00
C ASN A 141 11.08 -19.05 15.20
N SER A 142 10.83 -18.42 16.35
CA SER A 142 11.61 -18.63 17.56
C SER A 142 11.34 -19.99 18.17
N VAL A 143 12.39 -20.67 18.64
CA VAL A 143 12.30 -21.90 19.45
C VAL A 143 12.83 -21.68 20.88
N ILE A 144 13.19 -20.44 21.22
CA ILE A 144 13.75 -20.09 22.53
C ILE A 144 12.62 -19.65 23.44
N ALA A 145 12.44 -20.35 24.56
CA ALA A 145 11.40 -20.05 25.54
C ALA A 145 11.47 -18.59 26.01
N GLY A 146 10.34 -17.88 25.95
CA GLY A 146 10.21 -16.47 26.32
C GLY A 146 10.60 -15.49 25.22
N ILE A 147 11.16 -15.94 24.10
CA ILE A 147 11.47 -15.11 22.94
C ILE A 147 10.37 -15.25 21.90
N PRO A 148 9.72 -14.15 21.48
CA PRO A 148 8.59 -14.24 20.57
C PRO A 148 9.02 -14.61 19.15
N SER A 149 8.20 -15.40 18.47
CA SER A 149 8.18 -15.50 17.01
C SER A 149 7.71 -14.18 16.40
N LEU A 150 8.41 -13.74 15.36
CA LEU A 150 8.11 -12.55 14.57
C LEU A 150 7.37 -12.90 13.27
N ALA A 151 7.53 -14.12 12.78
CA ALA A 151 6.91 -14.59 11.55
C ALA A 151 5.38 -14.41 11.57
N GLY A 152 4.83 -13.93 10.46
CA GLY A 152 3.39 -13.74 10.26
C GLY A 152 2.76 -12.66 11.14
N GLN A 153 3.55 -11.85 11.84
CA GLN A 153 3.02 -10.81 12.72
C GLN A 153 2.49 -9.60 11.92
N GLN A 154 1.50 -8.92 12.48
CA GLN A 154 0.88 -7.75 11.87
C GLN A 154 1.86 -6.55 11.77
N PRO A 155 1.94 -5.87 10.62
CA PRO A 155 3.00 -4.91 10.34
C PRO A 155 2.93 -3.64 11.19
N LEU A 156 1.73 -3.06 11.42
CA LEU A 156 1.61 -1.87 12.27
C LEU A 156 1.85 -2.21 13.75
N TYR A 157 1.41 -3.39 14.19
CA TYR A 157 1.75 -3.88 15.52
C TYR A 157 3.27 -4.03 15.69
N PHE A 158 3.98 -4.60 14.71
CA PHE A 158 5.43 -4.76 14.76
C PHE A 158 6.14 -3.40 14.90
N ILE A 159 5.74 -2.41 14.10
CA ILE A 159 6.28 -1.05 14.15
C ILE A 159 6.00 -0.42 15.53
N ALA A 160 4.77 -0.51 16.02
CA ALA A 160 4.41 0.04 17.33
C ALA A 160 5.18 -0.65 18.47
N ALA A 161 5.34 -1.97 18.40
CA ALA A 161 6.06 -2.76 19.40
C ALA A 161 7.56 -2.39 19.45
N THR A 162 8.21 -2.26 18.30
CA THR A 162 9.63 -1.85 18.20
C THR A 162 9.85 -0.42 18.70
N GLN A 163 8.95 0.50 18.35
CA GLN A 163 8.97 1.86 18.89
C GLN A 163 8.79 1.89 20.41
N ALA A 164 7.92 1.04 20.96
CA ALA A 164 7.73 0.94 22.40
C ALA A 164 9.01 0.47 23.13
N TYR A 165 9.82 -0.41 22.54
CA TYR A 165 11.13 -0.76 23.09
C TYR A 165 12.12 0.41 23.03
N LEU A 166 12.19 1.12 21.90
CA LEU A 166 13.09 2.27 21.72
C LEU A 166 12.77 3.46 22.63
N THR A 167 11.51 3.61 23.01
CA THR A 167 11.02 4.70 23.87
C THR A 167 10.95 4.32 25.34
N GLY A 168 11.31 3.07 25.70
CA GLY A 168 11.26 2.57 27.07
C GLY A 168 9.86 2.23 27.58
N ILE A 169 8.81 2.33 26.75
CA ILE A 169 7.45 1.88 27.10
C ILE A 169 7.44 0.37 27.32
N ARG A 170 8.22 -0.38 26.54
CA ARG A 170 8.55 -1.78 26.81
C ARG A 170 10.01 -1.84 27.25
N ASP A 171 10.23 -1.95 28.55
CA ASP A 171 11.59 -1.96 29.11
C ASP A 171 12.23 -3.36 29.00
N ILE A 172 12.90 -3.60 27.87
CA ILE A 172 13.76 -4.77 27.67
C ILE A 172 15.07 -4.28 27.06
N GLU A 173 16.11 -4.15 27.90
CA GLU A 173 17.42 -3.59 27.54
C GLU A 173 18.02 -4.25 26.28
N THR A 174 17.92 -5.58 26.16
CA THR A 174 18.42 -6.32 24.99
C THR A 174 17.73 -5.89 23.70
N MET A 175 16.40 -5.73 23.71
CA MET A 175 15.65 -5.30 22.53
C MET A 175 15.94 -3.84 22.18
N GLU A 176 16.01 -2.96 23.18
CA GLU A 176 16.37 -1.56 22.97
C GLU A 176 17.76 -1.43 22.33
N LYS A 177 18.77 -2.18 22.81
CA LYS A 177 20.11 -2.21 22.22
C LYS A 177 20.11 -2.72 20.78
N SER A 178 19.39 -3.79 20.49
CA SER A 178 19.30 -4.35 19.14
C SER A 178 18.63 -3.41 18.14
N LEU A 179 17.69 -2.57 18.59
CA LEU A 179 16.93 -1.67 17.72
C LEU A 179 17.58 -0.28 17.56
N ARG A 180 18.43 0.17 18.49
CA ARG A 180 18.99 1.54 18.53
C ARG A 180 19.76 1.97 17.27
N GLY A 181 20.27 1.01 16.49
CA GLY A 181 21.00 1.27 15.24
C GLY A 181 20.12 1.31 13.98
N LEU A 182 18.83 1.01 14.10
CA LEU A 182 17.91 0.93 12.97
C LEU A 182 17.19 2.26 12.76
N SER A 183 17.09 2.69 11.50
CA SER A 183 16.21 3.80 11.14
C SER A 183 14.74 3.39 11.21
N ARG A 184 13.83 4.38 11.20
CA ARG A 184 12.39 4.10 11.09
C ARG A 184 12.07 3.29 9.83
N THR A 185 12.73 3.59 8.72
CA THR A 185 12.57 2.87 7.46
C THR A 185 13.07 1.43 7.55
N ASP A 186 14.16 1.17 8.30
CA ASP A 186 14.64 -0.21 8.53
C ASP A 186 13.63 -1.03 9.33
N ILE A 187 12.95 -0.42 10.31
CA ILE A 187 11.87 -1.05 11.06
C ILE A 187 10.68 -1.38 10.17
N GLU A 188 10.29 -0.46 9.28
CA GLU A 188 9.21 -0.68 8.31
C GLU A 188 9.56 -1.84 7.34
N LYS A 189 10.81 -1.93 6.89
CA LYS A 189 11.33 -3.05 6.07
C LYS A 189 11.30 -4.39 6.82
N LEU A 190 11.66 -4.41 8.10
CA LEU A 190 11.55 -5.60 8.94
C LEU A 190 10.10 -6.05 9.14
N ALA A 191 9.20 -5.08 9.39
CA ALA A 191 7.77 -5.36 9.53
C ALA A 191 7.21 -6.01 8.26
N LEU A 192 7.58 -5.45 7.10
CA LEU A 192 7.30 -5.99 5.78
C LEU A 192 7.82 -7.44 5.63
N TYR A 193 9.10 -7.67 5.92
CA TYR A 193 9.70 -9.00 5.80
C TYR A 193 8.99 -10.04 6.68
N TYR A 194 8.80 -9.75 7.98
CA TYR A 194 8.24 -10.70 8.94
C TYR A 194 6.74 -10.96 8.73
N ALA A 195 5.96 -9.98 8.26
CA ALA A 195 4.54 -10.16 7.95
C ALA A 195 4.28 -11.21 6.86
N SER A 196 5.24 -11.40 5.95
CA SER A 196 5.17 -12.38 4.85
C SER A 196 5.79 -13.73 5.17
N GLN A 197 6.42 -13.90 6.35
CA GLN A 197 6.97 -15.20 6.74
C GLN A 197 5.85 -16.13 7.19
N VAL A 198 5.99 -17.41 6.88
CA VAL A 198 5.06 -18.45 7.33
C VAL A 198 5.36 -18.75 8.80
N PRO A 199 4.43 -18.48 9.73
CA PRO A 199 4.62 -18.80 11.14
C PRO A 199 4.46 -20.29 11.39
N ASP A 200 5.31 -20.82 12.28
CA ASP A 200 5.18 -22.18 12.81
C ASP A 200 4.32 -22.19 14.09
N ALA A 201 3.51 -23.23 14.26
CA ALA A 201 2.81 -23.46 15.51
C ALA A 201 3.80 -23.92 16.59
N HIS A 202 3.60 -23.44 17.81
CA HIS A 202 4.35 -23.92 18.97
C HIS A 202 3.72 -25.18 19.56
N GLN A 203 4.51 -25.92 20.34
CA GLN A 203 4.00 -27.08 21.07
C GLN A 203 3.22 -26.64 22.31
N ALA A 204 2.35 -27.53 22.79
CA ALA A 204 1.67 -27.31 24.07
C ALA A 204 2.71 -27.17 25.18
N PRO A 205 2.63 -26.13 26.03
CA PRO A 205 3.50 -26.01 27.19
C PRO A 205 3.26 -27.15 28.19
N GLU A 206 4.26 -27.46 29.02
CA GLU A 206 4.10 -28.41 30.13
C GLU A 206 3.10 -27.91 31.18
N ASN A 207 2.93 -26.58 31.29
CA ASN A 207 2.04 -25.93 32.23
C ASN A 207 0.90 -25.21 31.51
N GLY A 208 -0.32 -25.40 31.99
CA GLY A 208 -1.54 -24.78 31.46
C GLY A 208 -2.41 -25.77 30.69
N ASP A 209 -3.72 -25.59 30.80
CA ASP A 209 -4.75 -26.37 30.11
C ASP A 209 -5.30 -25.58 28.90
N PRO A 210 -5.02 -26.02 27.66
CA PRO A 210 -5.54 -25.36 26.45
C PRO A 210 -7.07 -25.33 26.36
N GLU A 211 -7.77 -26.32 26.92
CA GLU A 211 -9.24 -26.38 26.88
C GLU A 211 -9.84 -25.34 27.81
N ALA A 212 -9.32 -25.23 29.04
CA ALA A 212 -9.67 -24.14 29.96
C ALA A 212 -9.31 -22.77 29.37
N GLY A 213 -8.15 -22.67 28.71
CA GLY A 213 -7.68 -21.47 28.04
C GLY A 213 -8.58 -20.99 26.91
N MET A 214 -9.17 -21.91 26.16
CA MET A 214 -10.14 -21.58 25.10
C MET A 214 -11.34 -20.82 25.67
N VAL A 215 -11.91 -21.31 26.77
CA VAL A 215 -13.07 -20.69 27.42
C VAL A 215 -12.71 -19.29 27.93
N LEU A 216 -11.53 -19.14 28.53
CA LEU A 216 -11.03 -17.87 29.04
C LEU A 216 -10.69 -16.86 27.93
N SER A 217 -10.40 -17.33 26.72
CA SER A 217 -9.99 -16.52 25.56
C SER A 217 -11.15 -16.01 24.71
N ALA A 218 -12.40 -16.38 25.01
CA ALA A 218 -13.57 -16.02 24.21
C ALA A 218 -13.69 -14.51 23.96
N GLN A 219 -13.33 -13.67 24.93
CA GLN A 219 -13.38 -12.21 24.81
C GLN A 219 -12.20 -11.63 24.00
N CYS A 220 -11.06 -12.32 24.01
CA CYS A 220 -9.85 -11.89 23.31
C CYS A 220 -10.03 -11.97 21.78
N GLY A 221 -10.85 -12.93 21.31
CA GLY A 221 -11.08 -13.18 19.89
C GLY A 221 -11.75 -12.04 19.13
N GLY A 222 -12.41 -11.10 19.83
CA GLY A 222 -13.02 -9.92 19.20
C GLY A 222 -12.01 -8.99 18.53
N CYS A 223 -10.77 -8.94 19.03
CA CYS A 223 -9.68 -8.15 18.45
C CYS A 223 -8.61 -9.05 17.81
N HIS A 224 -8.24 -10.13 18.49
CA HIS A 224 -7.14 -11.01 18.05
C HIS A 224 -7.59 -12.11 17.08
N GLY A 225 -8.87 -12.20 16.75
CA GLY A 225 -9.46 -13.30 15.99
C GLY A 225 -9.72 -14.53 16.86
N GLY A 226 -10.74 -15.32 16.52
CA GLY A 226 -11.20 -16.45 17.35
C GLY A 226 -10.09 -17.48 17.65
N GLY A 227 -9.24 -17.77 16.67
CA GLY A 227 -8.05 -18.62 16.84
C GLY A 227 -6.76 -17.85 17.14
N GLY A 228 -6.81 -16.55 17.39
CA GLY A 228 -5.62 -15.71 17.63
C GLY A 228 -4.89 -15.26 16.36
N VAL A 229 -5.49 -15.41 15.19
CA VAL A 229 -5.00 -14.79 13.94
C VAL A 229 -5.75 -13.48 13.74
N SER A 230 -5.07 -12.34 13.92
CA SER A 230 -5.73 -11.04 13.78
C SER A 230 -5.88 -10.66 12.31
N HIS A 231 -6.92 -9.88 12.01
CA HIS A 231 -7.15 -9.24 10.71
C HIS A 231 -6.93 -7.72 10.75
N ASP A 232 -6.65 -7.17 11.94
CA ASP A 232 -6.36 -5.75 12.13
C ASP A 232 -4.85 -5.55 12.19
N ALA A 233 -4.32 -4.66 11.36
CA ALA A 233 -2.87 -4.50 11.21
C ALA A 233 -2.18 -3.95 12.47
N ALA A 234 -2.92 -3.31 13.39
CA ALA A 234 -2.41 -2.79 14.65
C ALA A 234 -2.55 -3.77 15.82
N THR A 235 -3.36 -4.81 15.66
CA THR A 235 -3.64 -5.82 16.69
C THR A 235 -2.77 -7.06 16.45
N PRO A 236 -2.01 -7.54 17.44
CA PRO A 236 -1.12 -8.67 17.20
C PRO A 236 -1.86 -9.98 16.99
N SER A 237 -1.30 -10.83 16.13
CA SER A 237 -1.60 -12.26 16.12
C SER A 237 -0.95 -12.95 17.33
N LEU A 238 -1.72 -13.82 17.99
CA LEU A 238 -1.37 -14.60 19.17
C LEU A 238 -1.17 -16.10 18.85
N ALA A 239 -1.80 -16.59 17.78
CA ALA A 239 -1.73 -17.98 17.36
C ALA A 239 -0.28 -18.41 17.13
N GLY A 240 0.10 -19.60 17.61
CA GLY A 240 1.43 -20.15 17.39
C GLY A 240 2.56 -19.38 18.07
N GLN A 241 2.26 -18.54 19.07
CA GLN A 241 3.29 -17.79 19.79
C GLN A 241 3.85 -18.57 20.98
N ASP A 242 5.10 -18.30 21.37
CA ASP A 242 5.73 -18.94 22.52
C ASP A 242 4.90 -18.73 23.81
N PRO A 243 4.53 -19.81 24.52
CA PRO A 243 3.62 -19.73 25.67
C PRO A 243 4.23 -18.96 26.84
N LEU A 244 5.54 -19.01 27.04
CA LEU A 244 6.20 -18.25 28.12
C LEU A 244 6.20 -16.75 27.79
N TYR A 245 6.43 -16.38 26.54
CA TYR A 245 6.30 -15.01 26.06
C TYR A 245 4.88 -14.49 26.24
N LEU A 246 3.86 -15.27 25.84
CA LEU A 246 2.46 -14.90 26.02
C LEU A 246 2.11 -14.68 27.50
N ALA A 247 2.53 -15.59 28.37
CA ALA A 247 2.30 -15.47 29.81
C ALA A 247 2.99 -14.23 30.40
N ASN A 248 4.24 -13.97 30.04
CA ASN A 248 4.98 -12.79 30.49
C ASN A 248 4.34 -11.49 29.98
N ALA A 249 3.90 -11.45 28.72
CA ALA A 249 3.21 -10.32 28.14
C ALA A 249 1.87 -10.05 28.87
N ALA A 250 1.08 -11.09 29.14
CA ALA A 250 -0.16 -11.00 29.89
C ALA A 250 0.04 -10.46 31.31
N LYS A 251 1.06 -10.97 32.02
CA LYS A 251 1.43 -10.47 33.35
C LYS A 251 1.87 -9.01 33.31
N ALA A 252 2.58 -8.59 32.26
CA ALA A 252 2.98 -7.19 32.07
C ALA A 252 1.78 -6.26 31.84
N TYR A 253 0.75 -6.69 31.10
CA TYR A 253 -0.50 -5.92 30.96
C TYR A 253 -1.27 -5.84 32.28
N ARG A 254 -1.45 -6.97 32.97
CA ARG A 254 -2.13 -7.01 34.29
C ARG A 254 -1.42 -6.14 35.33
N GLY A 255 -0.08 -6.11 35.30
CA GLY A 255 0.75 -5.30 36.20
C GLY A 255 0.93 -3.84 35.75
N HIS A 256 0.28 -3.41 34.68
CA HIS A 256 0.39 -2.06 34.10
C HIS A 256 1.81 -1.65 33.66
N VAL A 257 2.72 -2.62 33.49
CA VAL A 257 4.02 -2.41 32.84
C VAL A 257 3.82 -2.24 31.34
N ARG A 258 2.81 -2.89 30.77
CA ARG A 258 2.25 -2.58 29.45
C ARG A 258 0.86 -1.98 29.64
N HIS A 259 0.56 -0.90 28.93
CA HIS A 259 -0.71 -0.20 29.07
C HIS A 259 -1.75 -0.69 28.06
N HIS A 260 -2.90 -1.14 28.57
CA HIS A 260 -4.15 -1.32 27.84
C HIS A 260 -5.29 -1.34 28.86
N ASP A 261 -6.39 -0.62 28.61
CA ASP A 261 -7.39 -0.31 29.65
C ASP A 261 -8.16 -1.55 30.18
N VAL A 262 -8.16 -2.65 29.45
CA VAL A 262 -9.03 -3.83 29.72
C VAL A 262 -8.31 -5.18 29.75
N MET A 263 -6.99 -5.24 29.50
CA MET A 263 -6.31 -6.54 29.33
C MET A 263 -5.90 -7.17 30.68
N PHE A 264 -6.37 -8.40 30.92
CA PHE A 264 -5.95 -9.30 32.01
C PHE A 264 -6.22 -8.85 33.47
N ALA A 265 -6.98 -7.79 33.71
CA ALA A 265 -7.25 -7.27 35.07
C ALA A 265 -7.77 -8.33 36.07
N ASP A 266 -8.70 -9.19 35.63
CA ASP A 266 -9.35 -10.21 36.47
C ASP A 266 -8.84 -11.64 36.22
N LYS A 267 -7.60 -11.80 35.75
CA LYS A 267 -7.03 -13.12 35.40
C LYS A 267 -5.96 -13.55 36.40
N SER A 268 -6.12 -14.74 36.97
CA SER A 268 -5.12 -15.37 37.84
C SER A 268 -3.89 -15.83 37.05
N ASP A 269 -2.81 -16.23 37.75
CA ASP A 269 -1.63 -16.80 37.09
C ASP A 269 -1.93 -18.12 36.37
N GLU A 270 -2.85 -18.91 36.91
CA GLU A 270 -3.36 -20.13 36.29
C GLU A 270 -4.17 -19.80 35.02
N ASP A 271 -5.06 -18.81 35.08
CA ASP A 271 -5.81 -18.37 33.89
C ASP A 271 -4.89 -17.88 32.78
N ILE A 272 -3.84 -17.12 33.13
CA ILE A 272 -2.84 -16.65 32.17
C ILE A 272 -2.09 -17.83 31.55
N ALA A 273 -1.70 -18.82 32.34
CA ALA A 273 -1.03 -20.02 31.83
C ALA A 273 -1.94 -20.80 30.86
N ASN A 274 -3.22 -20.96 31.21
CA ASN A 274 -4.21 -21.63 30.36
C ASN A 274 -4.44 -20.88 29.04
N ILE A 275 -4.60 -19.56 29.07
CA ILE A 275 -4.74 -18.72 27.87
C ILE A 275 -3.49 -18.82 26.98
N ALA A 276 -2.30 -18.77 27.56
CA ALA A 276 -1.05 -18.92 26.82
C ALA A 276 -0.94 -20.31 26.16
N ALA A 277 -1.30 -21.36 26.89
CA ALA A 277 -1.33 -22.73 26.37
C ALA A 277 -2.32 -22.90 25.21
N TYR A 278 -3.49 -22.26 25.30
CA TYR A 278 -4.49 -22.26 24.23
C TYR A 278 -3.94 -21.64 22.94
N TYR A 279 -3.40 -20.42 23.00
CA TYR A 279 -2.92 -19.70 21.82
C TYR A 279 -1.65 -20.30 21.20
N ALA A 280 -0.76 -20.89 22.02
CA ALA A 280 0.47 -21.52 21.54
C ALA A 280 0.22 -22.65 20.53
N ILE A 281 -0.87 -23.41 20.70
CA ILE A 281 -1.22 -24.55 19.84
C ILE A 281 -2.20 -24.20 18.71
N GLN A 282 -2.66 -22.95 18.62
CA GLN A 282 -3.52 -22.54 17.52
C GLN A 282 -2.75 -22.54 16.21
N GLN A 283 -3.46 -22.77 15.10
CA GLN A 283 -2.87 -22.75 13.76
C GLN A 283 -2.59 -21.29 13.35
N PRO A 284 -1.32 -20.86 13.27
CA PRO A 284 -1.00 -19.51 12.88
C PRO A 284 -1.12 -19.35 11.37
N ARG A 285 -1.20 -18.10 10.91
CA ARG A 285 -1.19 -17.75 9.50
C ARG A 285 -0.37 -16.48 9.32
N ALA A 286 0.32 -16.38 8.19
CA ALA A 286 0.96 -15.13 7.81
C ALA A 286 -0.09 -13.99 7.75
N ALA A 287 0.33 -12.79 8.12
CA ALA A 287 -0.48 -11.60 7.97
C ALA A 287 -0.80 -11.34 6.49
N GLU A 288 0.15 -11.70 5.62
CA GLU A 288 0.04 -11.65 4.16
C GLU A 288 -0.01 -13.07 3.57
N ASP A 289 -1.04 -13.37 2.76
CA ASP A 289 -1.37 -14.74 2.32
C ASP A 289 -0.28 -15.45 1.47
N GLU A 290 0.57 -14.72 0.73
CA GLU A 290 1.74 -15.24 0.00
C GLU A 290 2.75 -14.10 -0.27
N PRO A 291 4.04 -14.41 -0.53
CA PRO A 291 4.92 -13.51 -1.26
C PRO A 291 4.37 -13.34 -2.69
N ILE A 292 3.45 -12.40 -2.90
CA ILE A 292 2.85 -12.23 -4.23
C ILE A 292 3.88 -11.58 -5.15
N SER A 293 4.30 -12.30 -6.19
CA SER A 293 5.20 -11.72 -7.18
C SER A 293 4.55 -10.50 -7.83
N ALA A 294 5.31 -9.40 -7.93
CA ALA A 294 4.85 -8.17 -8.55
C ALA A 294 4.24 -8.41 -9.95
N ALA A 295 4.80 -9.36 -10.70
CA ALA A 295 4.30 -9.76 -12.03
C ALA A 295 2.88 -10.36 -12.00
N LYS A 296 2.49 -11.04 -10.92
CA LYS A 296 1.12 -11.54 -10.72
C LYS A 296 0.16 -10.41 -10.38
N LEU A 297 0.58 -9.48 -9.51
CA LEU A 297 -0.21 -8.31 -9.14
C LEU A 297 -0.41 -7.36 -10.34
N SER A 298 0.61 -7.17 -11.17
CA SER A 298 0.57 -6.21 -12.27
C SER A 298 -0.49 -6.55 -13.32
N ARG A 299 -0.84 -7.84 -13.51
CA ARG A 299 -1.78 -8.25 -14.56
C ARG A 299 -3.14 -7.56 -14.49
N SER A 300 -3.62 -7.23 -13.29
CA SER A 300 -4.89 -6.51 -13.12
C SER A 300 -4.73 -5.02 -13.43
N CYS A 301 -3.59 -4.44 -13.06
CA CYS A 301 -3.24 -3.05 -13.33
C CYS A 301 -2.99 -2.82 -14.84
N ASP A 302 -2.31 -3.76 -15.49
CA ASP A 302 -1.95 -3.74 -16.92
C ASP A 302 -3.18 -3.75 -17.84
N ARG A 303 -4.39 -4.05 -17.33
CA ARG A 303 -5.65 -3.95 -18.10
C ARG A 303 -6.06 -2.52 -18.42
N CYS A 304 -5.56 -1.54 -17.66
CA CYS A 304 -5.84 -0.12 -17.86
C CYS A 304 -4.55 0.69 -18.05
N HIS A 305 -3.45 0.24 -17.44
CA HIS A 305 -2.15 0.92 -17.44
C HIS A 305 -1.11 0.25 -18.33
N GLY A 306 -1.49 -0.83 -19.04
CA GLY A 306 -0.58 -1.58 -19.89
C GLY A 306 -0.08 -0.77 -21.09
N PRO A 307 1.04 -1.19 -21.70
CA PRO A 307 1.61 -0.50 -22.85
C PRO A 307 0.63 -0.48 -24.02
N GLY A 308 0.41 0.69 -24.62
CA GLY A 308 -0.46 0.88 -25.78
C GLY A 308 -1.96 0.88 -25.47
N ILE A 309 -2.35 0.94 -24.19
CA ILE A 309 -3.75 1.19 -23.80
C ILE A 309 -3.99 2.70 -23.82
N ASP A 310 -4.48 3.21 -24.94
CA ASP A 310 -5.16 4.50 -24.98
C ASP A 310 -6.64 4.25 -24.66
N SER A 311 -7.06 4.67 -23.47
CA SER A 311 -8.47 4.65 -23.07
C SER A 311 -9.05 6.05 -23.26
N PRO A 312 -9.59 6.41 -24.45
CA PRO A 312 -10.07 7.77 -24.71
C PRO A 312 -11.20 8.23 -23.78
N ASN A 313 -11.83 7.31 -23.04
CA ASN A 313 -12.89 7.60 -22.08
C ASN A 313 -12.42 7.49 -20.61
N LEU A 314 -11.13 7.23 -20.36
CA LEU A 314 -10.57 7.09 -19.04
C LEU A 314 -9.14 7.65 -19.05
N ALA A 315 -8.97 8.83 -18.46
CA ALA A 315 -7.69 9.50 -18.33
C ALA A 315 -6.77 8.69 -17.40
N THR A 316 -6.09 7.67 -17.94
CA THR A 316 -5.23 6.75 -17.20
C THR A 316 -3.76 7.12 -17.35
N PRO A 317 -2.99 7.19 -16.24
CA PRO A 317 -1.55 7.39 -16.34
C PRO A 317 -0.84 6.17 -16.92
N ARG A 318 0.30 6.43 -17.56
CA ARG A 318 1.32 5.42 -17.82
C ARG A 318 2.11 5.16 -16.54
N LEU A 319 2.27 3.89 -16.17
CA LEU A 319 2.97 3.50 -14.94
C LEU A 319 4.43 3.09 -15.19
N ASN A 320 4.75 2.55 -16.37
CA ASN A 320 6.11 2.13 -16.67
C ASN A 320 7.08 3.32 -16.65
N GLY A 321 8.22 3.16 -15.98
CA GLY A 321 9.28 4.16 -15.85
C GLY A 321 8.93 5.31 -14.91
N GLN A 322 7.73 5.30 -14.29
CA GLN A 322 7.34 6.30 -13.31
C GLN A 322 8.18 6.16 -12.02
N ASP A 323 8.35 7.26 -11.29
CA ASP A 323 9.08 7.29 -10.02
C ASP A 323 8.47 6.30 -9.01
N ARG A 324 9.33 5.45 -8.42
CA ARG A 324 8.94 4.38 -7.50
C ARG A 324 8.22 4.93 -6.27
N ASP A 325 8.77 5.97 -5.67
CA ASP A 325 8.27 6.51 -4.41
C ASP A 325 6.93 7.24 -4.64
N TYR A 326 6.78 7.90 -5.79
CA TYR A 326 5.50 8.44 -6.24
C TYR A 326 4.44 7.35 -6.41
N LEU A 327 4.78 6.22 -7.05
CA LEU A 327 3.85 5.10 -7.21
C LEU A 327 3.39 4.54 -5.86
N ILE A 328 4.31 4.38 -4.91
CA ILE A 328 3.99 3.95 -3.53
C ILE A 328 3.02 4.94 -2.87
N MET A 329 3.36 6.23 -2.89
CA MET A 329 2.53 7.28 -2.29
C MET A 329 1.14 7.33 -2.94
N ALA A 330 1.07 7.24 -4.26
CA ALA A 330 -0.19 7.29 -5.01
C ALA A 330 -1.09 6.10 -4.70
N LEU A 331 -0.55 4.87 -4.74
CA LEU A 331 -1.33 3.66 -4.47
C LEU A 331 -1.82 3.61 -3.02
N ARG A 332 -0.99 4.01 -2.04
CA ARG A 332 -1.41 4.17 -0.65
C ARG A 332 -2.51 5.23 -0.51
N ALA A 333 -2.38 6.38 -1.19
CA ALA A 333 -3.39 7.42 -1.13
C ALA A 333 -4.73 6.98 -1.74
N TYR A 334 -4.74 6.18 -2.80
CA TYR A 334 -5.96 5.58 -3.33
C TYR A 334 -6.57 4.55 -2.37
N ARG A 335 -5.75 3.67 -1.80
CA ARG A 335 -6.19 2.64 -0.84
C ARG A 335 -6.83 3.27 0.38
N ASP A 336 -6.19 4.31 0.92
CA ASP A 336 -6.61 5.02 2.13
C ASP A 336 -7.68 6.10 1.85
N ASP A 337 -8.19 6.18 0.62
CA ASP A 337 -9.18 7.18 0.15
C ASP A 337 -8.77 8.65 0.34
N LYS A 338 -7.46 8.91 0.44
CA LYS A 338 -6.86 10.26 0.48
C LYS A 338 -6.73 10.89 -0.92
N ARG A 339 -6.80 10.06 -1.97
CA ARG A 339 -6.85 10.48 -3.37
C ARG A 339 -8.08 9.86 -4.01
N HIS A 340 -9.06 10.69 -4.39
CA HIS A 340 -10.34 10.19 -4.84
C HIS A 340 -10.26 9.47 -6.20
N SER A 341 -10.78 8.24 -6.22
CA SER A 341 -11.14 7.47 -7.42
C SER A 341 -11.82 6.19 -6.98
N THR A 342 -13.11 6.03 -7.26
CA THR A 342 -13.84 4.80 -6.89
C THR A 342 -13.19 3.54 -7.45
N THR A 343 -12.68 3.62 -8.68
CA THR A 343 -12.01 2.49 -9.35
C THR A 343 -10.68 2.18 -8.68
N MET A 344 -9.79 3.17 -8.53
CA MET A 344 -8.47 2.91 -7.97
C MET A 344 -8.51 2.59 -6.48
N HIS A 345 -9.45 3.16 -5.72
CA HIS A 345 -9.68 2.78 -4.33
C HIS A 345 -10.02 1.28 -4.25
N LYS A 346 -10.99 0.79 -5.01
CA LYS A 346 -11.34 -0.64 -5.05
C LYS A 346 -10.19 -1.53 -5.52
N MET A 347 -9.39 -1.07 -6.48
CA MET A 347 -8.26 -1.83 -7.01
C MET A 347 -7.10 -1.92 -6.02
N SER A 348 -6.87 -0.89 -5.21
CA SER A 348 -5.77 -0.82 -4.24
C SER A 348 -6.15 -1.30 -2.84
N LEU A 349 -7.46 -1.33 -2.51
CA LEU A 349 -8.00 -1.82 -1.25
C LEU A 349 -7.46 -3.19 -0.80
N PRO A 350 -7.33 -4.21 -1.68
CA PRO A 350 -6.82 -5.51 -1.28
C PRO A 350 -5.29 -5.57 -1.18
N TYR A 351 -4.57 -4.50 -1.51
CA TYR A 351 -3.10 -4.50 -1.52
C TYR A 351 -2.53 -3.96 -0.22
N SER A 352 -1.77 -4.81 0.46
CA SER A 352 -0.93 -4.40 1.57
C SER A 352 0.22 -3.49 1.11
N ASP A 353 0.89 -2.87 2.07
CA ASP A 353 2.05 -2.01 1.77
C ASP A 353 3.14 -2.77 1.00
N THR A 354 3.30 -4.05 1.29
CA THR A 354 4.25 -4.97 0.65
C THR A 354 3.97 -5.14 -0.84
N MET A 355 2.69 -5.36 -1.18
CA MET A 355 2.20 -5.52 -2.54
C MET A 355 2.32 -4.21 -3.33
N ILE A 356 2.02 -3.08 -2.69
CA ILE A 356 2.16 -1.76 -3.30
C ILE A 356 3.63 -1.47 -3.64
N GLU A 357 4.57 -1.75 -2.74
CA GLU A 357 6.00 -1.54 -2.98
C GLU A 357 6.56 -2.46 -4.06
N SER A 358 6.09 -3.71 -4.11
CA SER A 358 6.43 -4.68 -5.15
C SER A 358 5.96 -4.21 -6.53
N LEU A 359 4.71 -3.75 -6.62
CA LEU A 359 4.14 -3.16 -7.83
C LEU A 359 4.90 -1.92 -8.28
N ALA A 360 5.19 -1.00 -7.35
CA ALA A 360 5.90 0.23 -7.64
C ALA A 360 7.30 -0.04 -8.19
N THR A 361 8.04 -0.95 -7.55
CA THR A 361 9.39 -1.33 -7.99
C THR A 361 9.37 -1.96 -9.39
N LEU A 362 8.38 -2.81 -9.68
CA LEU A 362 8.21 -3.42 -11.00
C LEU A 362 7.89 -2.38 -12.08
N TYR A 363 6.99 -1.43 -11.80
CA TYR A 363 6.61 -0.43 -12.79
C TYR A 363 7.73 0.59 -13.02
N SER A 364 8.44 1.01 -11.97
CA SER A 364 9.60 1.92 -12.11
C SER A 364 10.75 1.28 -12.88
N SER A 365 10.89 -0.05 -12.85
CA SER A 365 11.94 -0.78 -13.58
C SER A 365 11.61 -1.08 -15.03
N ARG A 366 10.35 -0.92 -15.46
CA ARG A 366 9.94 -1.15 -16.84
C ARG A 366 10.28 0.06 -17.70
N GLU A 367 10.64 -0.17 -18.96
CA GLU A 367 10.84 0.90 -19.94
C GLU A 367 9.59 1.76 -20.06
N ALA A 368 9.76 3.08 -19.90
CA ALA A 368 8.74 4.06 -20.28
C ALA A 368 8.54 3.99 -21.80
N ARG A 369 7.29 4.02 -22.25
CA ARG A 369 6.91 3.93 -23.67
C ARG A 369 5.83 4.94 -24.00
#